data_AF-A0A3C0KCQ0-F1
#
_entry.id   AF-A0A3C0KCQ0-F1
#
_cell.length_a   1.000
_cell.length_b   1.000
_cell.length_c   1.000
_cell.angle_alpha   90.00
_cell.angle_beta   90.00
_cell.angle_gamma   90.00
#
_symmetry.space_group_name_H-M   'P 1'
#
loop_
_entity.id
_entity.type
_entity.pdbx_description
1 polymer ?
#
loop_
_entity_poly.entity_id
_entity_poly.type
_entity_poly.pdbx_seq_one_letter_code
_entity_poly.pdbx_strand_id
1 'polypeptide(L)'
;AKLLYAYAECTVPKITVITRKAYGGAYDVMASKHLRGDVNLAWPNAEIAVMGAKGAVEIIFREEKKDPAKLAAREAEYKARFANPFVAGARGFIDDVILPHETRKRICRSLVMLKDKKLENPWRKHGNMPL
;
A
#
# COMPACT_ATOMS: atom_id res chain seq x y z
N ALA A 1 3.80 8.36 -13.57
CA ALA A 1 2.83 7.70 -14.47
C ALA A 1 3.37 6.41 -15.09
N LYS A 2 4.57 6.37 -15.67
CA LYS A 2 5.14 5.17 -16.33
C LYS A 2 5.17 3.92 -15.42
N LEU A 3 5.61 4.06 -14.17
CA LEU A 3 5.65 2.93 -13.22
C LEU A 3 4.25 2.37 -12.88
N LEU A 4 3.27 3.27 -12.71
CA LEU A 4 1.87 2.90 -12.48
C LEU A 4 1.34 2.07 -13.64
N TYR A 5 1.59 2.54 -14.86
CA TYR A 5 1.20 1.87 -16.09
C TYR A 5 1.82 0.47 -16.18
N ALA A 6 3.13 0.36 -15.91
CA ALA A 6 3.84 -0.92 -15.94
C ALA A 6 3.25 -1.95 -14.97
N TYR A 7 2.93 -1.55 -13.73
CA TYR A 7 2.32 -2.46 -12.75
C TYR A 7 0.87 -2.83 -13.08
N ALA A 8 0.09 -1.90 -13.63
CA ALA A 8 -1.30 -2.15 -14.03
C ALA A 8 -1.38 -3.09 -15.25
N GLU A 9 -0.45 -2.94 -16.19
CA GLU A 9 -0.38 -3.71 -17.42
C GLU A 9 0.17 -5.13 -17.21
N CYS A 10 1.15 -5.32 -16.30
CA CYS A 10 1.78 -6.62 -16.14
C CYS A 10 0.82 -7.69 -15.58
N THR A 11 0.89 -8.88 -16.18
CA THR A 11 0.02 -10.03 -15.87
C THR A 11 0.72 -11.12 -15.07
N VAL A 12 2.04 -11.03 -14.91
CA VAL A 12 2.87 -11.93 -14.10
C VAL A 12 2.44 -11.94 -12.63
N PRO A 13 2.84 -12.96 -11.84
CA PRO A 13 2.68 -12.94 -10.39
C PRO A 13 3.32 -11.71 -9.73
N LYS A 14 2.56 -11.03 -8.87
CA LYS A 14 2.94 -9.84 -8.11
C LYS A 14 2.77 -10.10 -6.62
N ILE A 15 3.87 -10.05 -5.89
CA ILE A 15 3.90 -10.21 -4.43
C ILE A 15 4.56 -8.96 -3.86
N THR A 16 3.85 -8.29 -2.95
CA THR A 16 4.28 -7.03 -2.33
C THR A 16 4.47 -7.23 -0.83
N VAL A 17 5.54 -6.68 -0.27
CA VAL A 17 5.78 -6.64 1.18
C VAL A 17 6.01 -5.19 1.60
N ILE A 18 5.10 -4.65 2.39
CA ILE A 18 5.23 -3.31 2.96
C ILE A 18 6.02 -3.41 4.27
N THR A 19 7.24 -2.88 4.26
CA THR A 19 8.17 -2.99 5.40
C THR A 19 8.09 -1.83 6.38
N ARG A 20 7.61 -0.66 5.93
CA ARG A 20 7.38 0.52 6.77
C ARG A 20 6.37 1.47 6.13
N LYS A 21 6.80 2.58 5.53
CA LYS A 21 5.92 3.67 5.08
C LYS A 21 5.35 3.40 3.69
N ALA A 22 4.03 3.53 3.57
CA ALA A 22 3.32 3.46 2.31
C ALA A 22 2.20 4.51 2.30
N TYR A 23 2.47 5.65 1.66
CA TYR A 23 1.59 6.82 1.73
C TYR A 23 1.09 7.27 0.35
N GLY A 24 -0.21 7.55 0.29
CA GLY A 24 -0.88 8.17 -0.85
C GLY A 24 -0.62 7.47 -2.18
N GLY A 25 -0.46 8.24 -3.25
CA GLY A 25 -0.25 7.68 -4.59
C GLY A 25 1.01 6.83 -4.72
N ALA A 26 2.02 7.01 -3.86
CA ALA A 26 3.20 6.15 -3.87
C ALA A 26 2.85 4.73 -3.39
N TYR A 27 1.98 4.58 -2.38
CA TYR A 27 1.45 3.27 -1.99
C TYR A 27 0.74 2.60 -3.17
N ASP A 28 -0.14 3.34 -3.85
CA ASP A 28 -0.91 2.78 -4.97
C ASP A 28 0.01 2.27 -6.08
N VAL A 29 1.00 3.08 -6.47
CA VAL A 29 1.96 2.79 -7.54
C VAL A 29 2.86 1.59 -7.22
N MET A 30 3.19 1.36 -5.94
CA MET A 30 4.13 0.31 -5.53
C MET A 30 3.45 -1.07 -5.43
N ALA A 31 2.87 -1.54 -6.54
CA ALA A 31 2.20 -2.84 -6.67
C ALA A 31 1.13 -3.07 -5.59
N SER A 32 0.29 -2.06 -5.34
CA SER A 32 -0.86 -2.20 -4.45
C SER A 32 -1.88 -3.21 -4.97
N LYS A 33 -2.78 -3.66 -4.09
CA LYS A 33 -3.88 -4.55 -4.46
C LYS A 33 -4.81 -3.92 -5.51
N HIS A 34 -4.92 -2.59 -5.52
CA HIS A 34 -5.67 -1.83 -6.53
C HIS A 34 -5.11 -1.98 -7.95
N LEU A 35 -3.82 -2.31 -8.09
CA LEU A 35 -3.15 -2.60 -9.36
C LEU A 35 -3.04 -4.10 -9.64
N ARG A 36 -4.03 -4.87 -9.18
CA ARG A 36 -4.10 -6.33 -9.37
C ARG A 36 -2.89 -7.04 -8.74
N GLY A 37 -2.43 -6.56 -7.58
CA GLY A 37 -1.46 -7.28 -6.75
C GLY A 37 -2.07 -8.59 -6.26
N ASP A 38 -1.34 -9.70 -6.44
CA ASP A 38 -1.88 -11.03 -6.10
C ASP A 38 -1.80 -11.26 -4.59
N VAL A 39 -0.64 -10.99 -3.99
CA VAL A 39 -0.40 -11.13 -2.55
C VAL A 39 0.26 -9.87 -2.00
N ASN A 40 -0.42 -9.18 -1.09
CA ASN A 40 0.05 -7.96 -0.44
C ASN A 40 0.18 -8.22 1.06
N LEU A 41 1.43 -8.26 1.53
CA LEU A 41 1.78 -8.50 2.92
C LEU A 41 2.26 -7.18 3.55
N ALA A 42 2.06 -7.05 4.86
CA ALA A 42 2.63 -5.96 5.63
C ALA A 42 3.39 -6.48 6.84
N TRP A 43 4.45 -5.77 7.24
CA TRP A 43 5.03 -5.97 8.56
C TRP A 43 4.22 -5.23 9.64
N PRO A 44 4.35 -5.57 10.93
CA PRO A 44 3.55 -4.97 11.99
C PRO A 44 3.82 -3.47 12.16
N ASN A 45 5.01 -3.01 11.79
CA ASN A 45 5.44 -1.61 11.82
C ASN A 45 5.11 -0.84 10.53
N ALA A 46 4.30 -1.40 9.62
CA ALA A 46 3.92 -0.73 8.40
C ALA A 46 2.90 0.39 8.67
N GLU A 47 3.12 1.54 8.03
CA GLU A 47 2.27 2.73 8.12
C GLU A 47 1.61 2.93 6.76
N ILE A 48 0.30 2.68 6.66
CA ILE A 48 -0.47 2.78 5.41
C ILE A 48 -1.53 3.87 5.56
N ALA A 49 -1.39 4.99 4.86
CA ALA A 49 -2.32 6.11 4.96
C ALA A 49 -2.35 6.99 3.69
N VAL A 50 -3.28 7.94 3.61
CA VAL A 50 -3.36 8.89 2.49
C VAL A 50 -2.13 9.81 2.45
N MET A 51 -1.65 10.24 3.60
CA MET A 51 -0.44 11.07 3.74
C MET A 51 0.14 10.93 5.15
N GLY A 52 1.29 11.56 5.41
CA GLY A 52 1.88 11.61 6.74
C GLY A 52 0.99 12.33 7.76
N ALA A 53 0.98 11.85 9.00
CA ALA A 53 0.07 12.31 10.05
C ALA A 53 0.08 13.83 10.27
N LYS A 54 1.26 14.47 10.27
CA LYS A 54 1.37 15.93 10.40
C LYS A 54 0.57 16.67 9.34
N GLY A 55 0.76 16.31 8.06
CA GLY A 55 0.04 16.92 6.95
C GLY A 55 -1.46 16.64 6.99
N ALA A 56 -1.85 15.42 7.37
CA ALA A 56 -3.26 15.05 7.52
C ALA A 56 -3.95 15.89 8.60
N VAL A 57 -3.33 16.03 9.77
CA VAL A 57 -3.88 16.77 10.90
C VAL A 57 -3.96 18.26 10.61
N GLU A 58 -2.97 18.86 9.96
CA GLU A 58 -3.03 20.27 9.56
C GLU A 58 -4.19 20.58 8.60
N ILE A 59 -4.60 19.61 7.77
CA ILE A 59 -5.74 19.74 6.86
C ILE A 59 -7.06 19.50 7.59
N ILE A 60 -7.15 18.41 8.37
CA ILE A 60 -8.39 18.01 9.05
C ILE A 60 -8.74 18.98 10.18
N PHE A 61 -7.75 19.38 10.98
CA PHE A 61 -7.89 20.25 12.16
C PHE A 61 -7.33 21.65 11.88
N ARG A 62 -7.61 22.19 10.70
CA ARG A 62 -7.11 23.51 10.26
C ARG A 62 -7.44 24.66 11.23
N GLU A 63 -8.54 24.55 11.98
CA GLU A 63 -8.99 25.53 12.97
C GLU A 63 -8.16 25.49 14.24
N GLU A 64 -7.61 24.32 14.59
CA GLU A 64 -6.72 24.12 15.74
C GLU A 64 -5.26 24.51 15.41
N LYS A 65 -4.97 25.00 14.19
CA LYS A 65 -3.60 25.22 13.69
C LYS A 65 -2.76 26.20 14.51
N LYS A 66 -3.40 27.10 15.26
CA LYS A 66 -2.73 28.08 16.13
C LYS A 66 -2.32 27.51 17.49
N ASP A 67 -2.68 26.26 17.80
CA ASP A 67 -2.37 25.58 19.04
C ASP A 67 -1.46 24.36 18.75
N PRO A 68 -0.12 24.53 18.87
CA PRO A 68 0.83 23.47 18.59
C PRO A 68 0.67 22.24 19.50
N ALA A 69 0.21 22.43 20.74
CA ALA A 69 0.04 21.34 21.69
C ALA A 69 -1.14 20.45 21.29
N LYS A 70 -2.28 21.05 20.88
CA LYS A 70 -3.41 20.31 20.32
C LYS A 70 -3.04 19.58 19.04
N LEU A 71 -2.35 20.25 18.11
CA LEU A 71 -1.90 19.60 16.87
C LEU A 71 -0.99 18.40 17.14
N ALA A 72 -0.05 18.50 18.09
CA ALA A 72 0.82 17.37 18.45
C ALA A 72 0.02 16.19 19.02
N ALA A 73 -0.99 16.46 19.87
CA ALA A 73 -1.88 15.43 20.39
C ALA A 73 -2.70 14.77 19.28
N ARG A 74 -3.25 15.56 18.34
CA ARG A 74 -3.96 15.06 17.15
C ARG A 74 -3.06 14.23 16.24
N GLU A 75 -1.80 14.63 16.05
CA GLU A 75 -0.84 13.86 15.26
C GLU A 75 -0.58 12.47 15.87
N ALA A 76 -0.38 12.41 17.19
CA ALA A 76 -0.21 11.16 17.91
C ALA A 76 -1.44 10.26 17.80
N GLU A 77 -2.65 10.84 17.97
CA GLU A 77 -3.91 10.13 17.80
C GLU A 77 -4.07 9.59 16.36
N TYR A 78 -3.76 10.42 15.35
CA TYR A 78 -3.85 10.03 13.95
C TYR A 78 -2.90 8.88 13.62
N LYS A 79 -1.66 8.92 14.12
CA LYS A 79 -0.71 7.81 13.93
C LYS A 79 -1.23 6.52 14.55
N ALA A 80 -1.71 6.57 15.79
CA ALA A 80 -2.22 5.39 16.49
C ALA A 80 -3.42 4.78 15.77
N ARG A 81 -4.36 5.62 15.29
CA ARG A 81 -5.61 5.16 14.69
C ARG A 81 -5.47 4.75 13.23
N PHE A 82 -4.72 5.50 12.42
CA PHE A 82 -4.71 5.36 10.97
C PHE A 82 -3.38 4.89 10.38
N ALA A 83 -2.24 5.21 10.99
CA ALA A 83 -0.93 4.85 10.45
C ALA A 83 -0.48 3.45 10.91
N ASN A 84 -1.35 2.45 10.72
CA ASN A 84 -1.09 1.05 11.03
C ASN A 84 -1.61 0.14 9.90
N PRO A 85 -1.14 -1.12 9.77
CA PRO A 85 -1.51 -1.96 8.64
C PRO A 85 -2.92 -2.54 8.77
N PHE A 86 -3.50 -2.51 9.98
CA PHE A 86 -4.77 -3.17 10.28
C PHE A 86 -5.97 -2.48 9.65
N VAL A 87 -5.93 -1.14 9.50
CA VAL A 87 -6.98 -0.40 8.79
C VAL A 87 -7.08 -0.83 7.33
N ALA A 88 -5.93 -1.03 6.66
CA ALA A 88 -5.87 -1.52 5.30
C ALA A 88 -6.23 -3.02 5.20
N GLY A 89 -5.81 -3.82 6.19
CA GLY A 89 -6.17 -5.23 6.31
C GLY A 89 -7.67 -5.45 6.47
N ALA A 90 -8.36 -4.66 7.30
CA ALA A 90 -9.81 -4.73 7.49
C ALA A 90 -10.61 -4.47 6.21
N ARG A 91 -10.02 -3.77 5.23
CA ARG A 91 -10.60 -3.52 3.90
C ARG A 91 -10.20 -4.55 2.85
N GLY A 92 -9.37 -5.54 3.21
CA GLY A 92 -8.84 -6.54 2.29
C GLY A 92 -7.77 -6.00 1.33
N PHE A 93 -7.18 -4.83 1.61
CA PHE A 93 -6.10 -4.28 0.78
C PHE A 93 -4.74 -4.93 1.09
N ILE A 94 -4.62 -5.48 2.29
CA ILE A 94 -3.52 -6.31 2.77
C ILE A 94 -4.10 -7.69 3.09
N ASP A 95 -3.45 -8.74 2.61
CA ASP A 95 -3.88 -10.13 2.81
C ASP A 95 -3.47 -10.67 4.17
N ASP A 96 -2.31 -10.26 4.68
CA ASP A 96 -1.82 -10.69 5.99
C ASP A 96 -0.79 -9.70 6.57
N VAL A 97 -0.74 -9.64 7.90
CA VAL A 97 0.30 -8.93 8.66
C VAL A 97 1.26 -9.98 9.23
N ILE A 98 2.47 -10.04 8.68
CA ILE A 98 3.44 -11.11 8.96
C ILE A 98 4.62 -10.60 9.79
N LEU A 99 5.30 -11.50 10.50
CA LEU A 99 6.55 -11.11 11.16
C LEU A 99 7.68 -11.00 10.13
N PRO A 100 8.65 -10.08 10.29
CA PRO A 100 9.72 -9.87 9.32
C PRO A 100 10.51 -11.14 8.95
N HIS A 101 10.77 -12.02 9.91
CA HIS A 101 11.50 -13.27 9.68
C HIS A 101 10.71 -14.31 8.87
N GLU A 102 9.38 -14.17 8.76
CA GLU A 102 8.54 -15.07 7.95
C GLU A 102 8.55 -14.70 6.46
N THR A 103 9.05 -13.52 6.11
CA THR A 103 8.98 -12.94 4.75
C THR A 103 9.40 -13.93 3.67
N ARG A 104 10.56 -14.59 3.84
CA ARG A 104 11.07 -15.57 2.87
C ARG A 104 10.08 -16.72 2.65
N LYS A 105 9.62 -17.34 3.73
CA LYS A 105 8.67 -18.47 3.70
C LYS A 105 7.37 -18.06 2.99
N ARG A 106 6.86 -16.88 3.31
CA ARG A 106 5.62 -16.34 2.74
C ARG A 106 5.76 -16.06 1.24
N ILE A 107 6.85 -15.41 0.81
CA ILE A 107 7.11 -15.15 -0.61
C ILE A 107 7.24 -16.45 -1.41
N CYS A 108 8.05 -17.41 -0.93
CA CYS A 108 8.23 -18.68 -1.63
C CYS A 108 6.90 -19.43 -1.81
N ARG A 109 6.07 -19.49 -0.76
CA ARG A 109 4.75 -20.13 -0.83
C ARG A 109 3.84 -19.43 -1.86
N SER A 110 3.81 -18.10 -1.86
CA SER A 110 2.99 -17.33 -2.80
C SER A 110 3.45 -17.53 -4.26
N LEU A 111 4.76 -17.59 -4.52
CA LEU A 111 5.28 -17.88 -5.86
C LEU A 111 4.87 -19.27 -6.35
N VAL A 112 4.95 -20.29 -5.50
CA VAL A 112 4.52 -21.65 -5.84
C VAL A 112 3.02 -21.69 -6.15
N MET A 113 2.20 -21.00 -5.36
CA MET A 113 0.76 -20.89 -5.58
C MET A 113 0.42 -20.20 -6.91
N LEU A 114 1.19 -19.16 -7.28
CA LEU A 114 0.92 -18.33 -8.46
C LEU A 114 1.61 -18.83 -9.74
N LYS A 115 2.30 -19.98 -9.70
CA LYS A 115 3.11 -20.49 -10.82
C LYS A 115 2.33 -20.64 -12.13
N ASP A 116 1.05 -21.01 -12.03
CA ASP A 116 0.16 -21.28 -13.17
C ASP A 116 -0.82 -20.13 -13.42
N LYS A 117 -0.57 -18.93 -12.83
CA LYS A 117 -1.42 -17.75 -13.03
C LYS A 117 -1.52 -17.43 -14.52
N LYS A 118 -2.76 -17.44 -15.03
CA LYS A 118 -3.10 -16.95 -16.37
C LYS A 118 -4.05 -15.77 -16.25
N LEU A 119 -3.68 -14.68 -16.91
CA LEU A 119 -4.43 -13.44 -16.89
C LEU A 119 -4.24 -12.75 -18.23
N GLU A 120 -5.33 -12.53 -18.94
CA GLU A 120 -5.31 -11.83 -20.23
C GLU A 120 -5.74 -10.38 -20.03
N ASN A 121 -5.13 -9.50 -20.83
CA ASN A 121 -5.54 -8.10 -20.93
C ASN A 121 -6.46 -7.91 -22.14
N PRO A 122 -7.28 -6.84 -22.16
CA PRO A 122 -8.10 -6.52 -23.32
C PRO A 122 -7.28 -6.46 -24.62
N TRP A 123 -7.85 -6.95 -25.72
CA TRP A 123 -7.21 -6.93 -27.02
C TRP A 123 -6.94 -5.49 -27.50
N ARG A 124 -5.74 -5.25 -28.01
CA ARG A 124 -5.29 -3.99 -28.62
C ARG A 124 -4.05 -4.24 -29.48
N LYS A 125 -3.77 -3.36 -30.44
CA LYS A 125 -2.50 -3.41 -31.20
C LYS A 125 -1.28 -3.23 -30.29
N HIS A 126 -1.33 -2.24 -29.40
CA HIS A 126 -0.34 -1.98 -28.35
C HIS A 126 -0.94 -1.03 -27.30
N GLY A 127 -0.23 -0.84 -26.18
CA GLY A 127 -0.54 0.18 -25.18
C GLY A 127 -0.24 1.61 -25.65
N ASN A 128 -0.77 2.60 -24.95
CA ASN A 128 -0.43 4.02 -25.15
C ASN A 128 0.11 4.63 -23.85
N MET A 129 1.28 4.13 -23.42
CA MET A 129 1.92 4.59 -22.19
C MET A 129 2.41 6.04 -22.35
N PRO A 130 2.30 6.90 -21.32
CA PRO A 130 2.92 8.22 -21.34
C PRO A 130 4.42 8.14 -21.64
N LEU A 131 4.89 8.97 -22.58
CA LEU A 131 6.30 9.09 -22.98
C LEU A 131 6.99 10.26 -22.28
#